data_AF-A0A951L8N1-F1
#
_entry.id   AF-A0A951L8N1-F1
#
_cell.length_a   1.000
_cell.length_b   1.000
_cell.length_c   1.000
_cell.angle_alpha   90.00
_cell.angle_beta   90.00
_cell.angle_gamma   90.00
#
_symmetry.space_group_name_H-M   'P 1'
#
loop_
_entity.id
_entity.type
_entity.pdbx_description
1 polymer ?
#
loop_
_entity_poly.entity_id
_entity_poly.type
_entity_poly.pdbx_seq_one_letter_code
_entity_poly.pdbx_strand_id
1 'polypeptide(L)'
;MNSPIIGGALESTIDYRDGIATVSAPTVPPTTLPASYQTDFSPFGVYNQVNEPSCVSHAWAELMKLWWYREHGEIVNFSPRFLDILSAEPDIPLNGGRRPRTVAKISATFGCARTATVPNDTSLPIAQYRDPSVITPAAKAEALKYRIPGYLAAPLDLKGLRTYTQLYGAVSVLMQIGAEWYTPDWADKDIDPLRVPQTVIGGHQTLTKGWVDFDKNTLRNSWSDQWANKGEANYSWSAWRPYMLEGWTIAELPTDLKDFLANLPAPSAFHYQWNHNLAYGDDNDDVKWLQCVLMILGFLPPIPADELGIFGSKTAAAVGEYQVSKGIFPALDSVGPQTRAKLNTEFPISN
;
A
#
# COMPACT_ATOMS: atom_id res chain seq x y z
N MET A 1 13.09 -26.07 -17.64
CA MET A 1 13.06 -25.23 -16.42
C MET A 1 11.67 -24.61 -16.37
N ASN A 2 10.85 -25.00 -15.40
CA ASN A 2 9.48 -24.51 -15.27
C ASN A 2 9.54 -22.99 -15.06
N SER A 3 8.85 -22.23 -15.91
CA SER A 3 8.73 -20.79 -15.76
C SER A 3 8.25 -20.47 -14.34
N PRO A 4 8.97 -19.64 -13.57
CA PRO A 4 8.46 -19.25 -12.29
C PRO A 4 7.18 -18.43 -12.52
N ILE A 5 6.22 -18.55 -11.62
CA ILE A 5 5.20 -17.51 -11.46
C ILE A 5 5.98 -16.38 -10.79
N ILE A 6 6.46 -15.43 -11.58
CA ILE A 6 7.43 -14.44 -11.08
C ILE A 6 6.66 -13.32 -10.42
N GLY A 7 6.67 -13.36 -9.09
CA GLY A 7 5.98 -12.39 -8.25
C GLY A 7 4.78 -12.98 -7.53
N GLY A 8 4.11 -12.12 -6.76
CA GLY A 8 3.05 -12.51 -5.84
C GLY A 8 2.35 -11.29 -5.26
N ALA A 9 2.37 -10.17 -5.98
CA ALA A 9 1.74 -8.95 -5.54
C ALA A 9 0.61 -8.57 -6.49
N LEU A 10 -0.54 -8.26 -5.91
CA LEU A 10 -1.75 -7.83 -6.56
C LEU A 10 -2.08 -6.43 -6.07
N GLU A 11 -2.61 -5.59 -6.96
CA GLU A 11 -3.04 -4.25 -6.57
C GLU A 11 -4.12 -4.33 -5.49
N SER A 12 -3.97 -3.49 -4.46
CA SER A 12 -4.91 -3.40 -3.36
C SER A 12 -6.27 -2.88 -3.81
N THR A 13 -7.33 -3.32 -3.14
CA THR A 13 -8.64 -2.69 -3.28
C THR A 13 -8.59 -1.27 -2.72
N ILE A 14 -9.10 -0.30 -3.48
CA ILE A 14 -9.09 1.11 -3.10
C ILE A 14 -9.96 1.32 -1.86
N ASP A 15 -9.44 2.05 -0.89
CA ASP A 15 -10.14 2.48 0.30
C ASP A 15 -9.86 3.97 0.55
N TYR A 16 -10.88 4.81 0.42
CA TYR A 16 -10.75 6.27 0.51
C TYR A 16 -10.13 6.73 1.84
N ARG A 17 -10.26 5.93 2.90
CA ARG A 17 -9.69 6.20 4.23
C ARG A 17 -8.16 6.24 4.21
N ASP A 18 -7.51 5.48 3.33
CA ASP A 18 -6.04 5.52 3.22
C ASP A 18 -5.58 6.85 2.64
N GLY A 19 -6.37 7.41 1.71
CA GLY A 19 -6.14 8.74 1.15
C GLY A 19 -6.26 9.82 2.22
N ILE A 20 -7.35 9.80 3.00
CA ILE A 20 -7.55 10.73 4.13
C ILE A 20 -6.39 10.62 5.11
N ALA A 21 -6.00 9.39 5.49
CA ALA A 21 -4.88 9.16 6.39
C ALA A 21 -3.59 9.82 5.86
N THR A 22 -3.31 9.66 4.57
CA THR A 22 -2.10 10.17 3.91
C THR A 22 -2.04 11.69 3.89
N VAL A 23 -3.16 12.36 3.62
CA VAL A 23 -3.19 13.83 3.56
C VAL A 23 -3.38 14.49 4.93
N SER A 24 -3.86 13.74 5.93
CA SER A 24 -4.08 14.25 7.29
C SER A 24 -2.92 13.93 8.24
N ALA A 25 -2.11 12.91 7.94
CA ALA A 25 -0.98 12.57 8.78
C ALA A 25 0.04 13.72 8.77
N PRO A 26 0.57 14.09 9.95
CA PRO A 26 1.55 15.17 10.07
C PRO A 26 2.89 14.71 9.47
N THR A 27 3.02 14.81 8.15
CA THR A 27 4.30 14.67 7.49
C THR A 27 4.98 16.03 7.56
N VAL A 28 6.13 16.12 8.22
CA VAL A 28 7.02 17.28 8.09
C VAL A 28 7.99 16.95 6.97
N PRO A 29 7.67 17.24 5.70
CA PRO A 29 8.58 16.94 4.60
C PRO A 29 9.89 17.71 4.80
N PRO A 30 11.04 17.12 4.44
CA PRO A 30 12.29 17.86 4.41
C PRO A 30 12.14 19.07 3.48
N THR A 31 12.64 20.23 3.91
CA THR A 31 12.57 21.48 3.12
C THR A 31 13.26 21.33 1.76
N THR A 32 14.30 20.50 1.69
CA THR A 32 14.99 20.10 0.47
C THR A 32 15.42 18.63 0.57
N LEU A 33 15.25 17.88 -0.52
CA LEU A 33 15.80 16.53 -0.63
C LEU A 33 17.30 16.61 -0.99
N PRO A 34 18.17 15.78 -0.39
CA PRO A 34 19.57 15.71 -0.78
C PRO A 34 19.74 15.13 -2.20
N ALA A 35 20.90 15.39 -2.82
CA ALA A 35 21.23 14.89 -4.15
C ALA A 35 21.25 13.34 -4.22
N SER A 36 21.63 12.70 -3.12
CA SER A 36 21.57 11.25 -2.91
C SER A 36 21.19 10.95 -1.46
N TYR A 37 20.58 9.78 -1.25
CA TYR A 37 20.21 9.28 0.07
C TYR A 37 20.14 7.75 0.02
N GLN A 38 20.61 7.06 1.06
CA GLN A 38 20.48 5.61 1.17
C GLN A 38 20.17 5.25 2.61
N THR A 39 19.10 4.49 2.81
CA THR A 39 18.85 3.82 4.08
C THR A 39 19.79 2.63 4.20
N ASP A 40 20.41 2.48 5.38
CA ASP A 40 21.33 1.37 5.64
C ASP A 40 20.56 0.07 5.93
N PHE A 41 20.71 -0.90 5.04
CA PHE A 41 20.19 -2.27 5.17
C PHE A 41 21.30 -3.29 5.44
N SER A 42 22.56 -2.86 5.60
CA SER A 42 23.71 -3.75 5.82
C SER A 42 23.60 -4.65 7.06
N PRO A 43 22.88 -4.28 8.14
CA PRO A 43 22.66 -5.20 9.27
C PRO A 43 21.69 -6.35 8.94
N PHE A 44 20.98 -6.30 7.81
CA PHE A 44 19.93 -7.25 7.46
C PHE A 44 20.38 -8.17 6.32
N GLY A 45 20.20 -9.48 6.51
CA GLY A 45 20.23 -10.43 5.40
C GLY A 45 19.11 -10.13 4.40
N VAL A 46 19.36 -10.44 3.13
CA VAL A 46 18.36 -10.34 2.06
C VAL A 46 17.44 -11.55 2.13
N TYR A 47 16.13 -11.34 2.16
CA TYR A 47 15.18 -12.45 2.09
C TYR A 47 15.24 -13.18 0.75
N ASN A 48 14.82 -14.44 0.73
CA ASN A 48 14.67 -15.23 -0.48
C ASN A 48 13.31 -15.91 -0.51
N GLN A 49 12.38 -15.39 -1.31
CA GLN A 49 11.07 -16.01 -1.50
C GLN A 49 11.09 -17.20 -2.47
N VAL A 50 12.19 -17.38 -3.22
CA VAL A 50 12.31 -18.38 -4.29
C VAL A 50 11.13 -18.26 -5.28
N ASN A 51 10.30 -19.29 -5.41
CA ASN A 51 9.16 -19.34 -6.32
C ASN A 51 7.82 -19.16 -5.59
N GLU A 52 7.85 -18.86 -4.28
CA GLU A 52 6.62 -18.63 -3.52
C GLU A 52 6.03 -17.25 -3.89
N PRO A 53 4.72 -17.16 -4.18
CA PRO A 53 4.04 -15.92 -4.53
C PRO A 53 3.76 -15.07 -3.27
N SER A 54 4.84 -14.73 -2.55
CA SER A 54 4.82 -14.13 -1.21
C SER A 54 5.70 -12.87 -1.09
N CYS A 55 6.04 -12.22 -2.22
CA CYS A 55 6.89 -11.02 -2.23
C CYS A 55 6.34 -9.90 -1.36
N VAL A 56 5.02 -9.71 -1.33
CA VAL A 56 4.38 -8.69 -0.47
C VAL A 56 4.72 -8.95 1.01
N SER A 57 4.55 -10.18 1.46
CA SER A 57 4.81 -10.58 2.84
C SER A 57 6.30 -10.47 3.20
N HIS A 58 7.20 -10.76 2.25
CA HIS A 58 8.65 -10.57 2.41
C HIS A 58 9.03 -9.09 2.50
N ALA A 59 8.52 -8.25 1.60
CA ALA A 59 8.75 -6.81 1.62
C ALA A 59 8.24 -6.17 2.93
N TRP A 60 7.06 -6.56 3.40
CA TRP A 60 6.52 -6.07 4.67
C TRP A 60 7.29 -6.60 5.89
N ALA A 61 7.68 -7.87 5.93
CA ALA A 61 8.52 -8.38 7.01
C ALA A 61 9.89 -7.67 7.07
N GLU A 62 10.43 -7.26 5.92
CA GLU A 62 11.66 -6.47 5.85
C GLU A 62 11.46 -5.02 6.27
N LEU A 63 10.35 -4.40 5.86
CA LEU A 63 9.98 -3.06 6.30
C LEU A 63 9.74 -3.01 7.82
N MET A 64 9.09 -4.03 8.38
CA MET A 64 8.93 -4.19 9.84
C MET A 64 10.28 -4.34 10.53
N LYS A 65 11.22 -5.11 9.96
CA LYS A 65 12.59 -5.26 10.49
C LYS A 65 13.32 -3.91 10.53
N LEU A 66 13.24 -3.15 9.44
CA LEU A 66 13.82 -1.81 9.37
C LEU A 66 13.22 -0.88 10.44
N TRP A 67 11.89 -0.84 10.52
CA TRP A 67 11.20 0.01 11.49
C TRP A 67 11.57 -0.36 12.92
N TRP A 68 11.53 -1.64 13.28
CA TRP A 68 11.86 -2.11 14.63
C TRP A 68 13.32 -1.81 15.01
N TYR A 69 14.24 -1.99 14.06
CA TYR A 69 15.65 -1.65 14.28
C TYR A 69 15.85 -0.14 14.50
N ARG A 70 15.15 0.71 13.75
CA ARG A 70 15.23 2.16 13.92
C ARG A 70 14.65 2.65 15.24
N GLU A 71 13.52 2.09 15.66
CA GLU A 71 12.82 2.52 16.87
C GLU A 71 13.37 1.92 18.15
N HIS A 72 13.88 0.68 18.09
CA HIS A 72 14.27 -0.08 19.28
C HIS A 72 15.73 -0.54 19.29
N GLY A 73 16.48 -0.35 18.20
CA GLY A 73 17.85 -0.84 18.06
C GLY A 73 17.97 -2.37 17.96
N GLU A 74 16.84 -3.08 17.80
CA GLU A 74 16.77 -4.53 17.79
C GLU A 74 16.49 -5.07 16.37
N ILE A 75 17.28 -6.06 15.95
CA ILE A 75 17.02 -6.79 14.70
C ILE A 75 16.12 -7.98 15.00
N VAL A 76 14.86 -7.90 14.56
CA VAL A 76 13.90 -9.00 14.69
C VAL A 76 13.77 -9.75 13.36
N ASN A 77 13.96 -11.06 13.39
CA ASN A 77 13.77 -11.91 12.21
C ASN A 77 12.30 -12.33 12.06
N PHE A 78 11.48 -11.41 11.55
CA PHE A 78 10.06 -11.64 11.26
C PHE A 78 9.83 -12.77 10.26
N SER A 79 8.66 -13.42 10.32
CA SER A 79 8.26 -14.50 9.42
C SER A 79 7.38 -13.98 8.27
N PRO A 80 7.90 -13.90 7.03
CA PRO A 80 7.06 -13.62 5.86
C PRO A 80 5.89 -14.59 5.72
N ARG A 81 6.12 -15.89 5.97
CA ARG A 81 5.07 -16.93 5.98
C ARG A 81 3.91 -16.60 6.93
N PHE A 82 4.19 -16.07 8.13
CA PHE A 82 3.13 -15.67 9.06
C PHE A 82 2.20 -14.62 8.45
N LEU A 83 2.77 -13.57 7.86
CA LEU A 83 2.01 -12.53 7.18
C LEU A 83 1.27 -13.08 5.93
N ASP A 84 1.91 -13.96 5.18
CA ASP A 84 1.37 -14.54 3.96
C ASP A 84 0.15 -15.44 4.20
N ILE A 85 0.16 -16.22 5.29
CA ILE A 85 -0.97 -17.05 5.70
C ILE A 85 -2.14 -16.18 6.15
N LEU A 86 -1.89 -15.18 7.01
CA LEU A 86 -2.95 -14.33 7.55
C LEU A 86 -3.59 -13.41 6.50
N SER A 87 -2.89 -13.16 5.39
CA SER A 87 -3.36 -12.29 4.30
C SER A 87 -4.12 -13.03 3.19
N ALA A 88 -4.52 -14.28 3.42
CA ALA A 88 -5.40 -14.99 2.49
C ALA A 88 -6.74 -14.24 2.33
N GLU A 89 -7.15 -14.01 1.09
CA GLU A 89 -8.43 -13.38 0.74
C GLU A 89 -9.28 -14.36 -0.09
N PRO A 90 -10.62 -14.41 0.10
CA PRO A 90 -11.47 -15.41 -0.56
C PRO A 90 -11.46 -15.37 -2.10
N ASP A 91 -11.14 -14.22 -2.69
CA ASP A 91 -11.09 -14.00 -4.14
C ASP A 91 -9.73 -14.33 -4.76
N ILE A 92 -8.71 -14.62 -3.94
CA ILE A 92 -7.36 -14.95 -4.40
C ILE A 92 -7.12 -16.46 -4.23
N PRO A 93 -6.76 -17.19 -5.30
CA PRO A 93 -6.49 -18.63 -5.20
C PRO A 93 -5.27 -18.93 -4.32
N LEU A 94 -5.16 -20.18 -3.86
CA LEU A 94 -4.07 -20.62 -2.97
C LEU A 94 -2.68 -20.41 -3.56
N ASN A 95 -2.51 -20.43 -4.87
CA ASN A 95 -1.26 -20.16 -5.58
C ASN A 95 -1.12 -18.71 -6.08
N GLY A 96 -2.05 -17.82 -5.69
CA GLY A 96 -2.03 -16.40 -6.04
C GLY A 96 -1.14 -15.56 -5.13
N GLY A 97 -1.05 -14.27 -5.45
CA GLY A 97 -0.31 -13.30 -4.66
C GLY A 97 -1.03 -12.83 -3.38
N ARG A 98 -0.64 -11.65 -2.90
CA ARG A 98 -1.27 -10.90 -1.82
C ARG A 98 -1.40 -9.43 -2.19
N ARG A 99 -2.31 -8.72 -1.52
CA ARG A 99 -2.44 -7.26 -1.65
C ARG A 99 -1.58 -6.55 -0.59
N PRO A 100 -0.71 -5.59 -0.97
CA PRO A 100 0.10 -4.81 -0.05
C PRO A 100 -0.68 -4.21 1.12
N ARG A 101 -1.85 -3.62 0.85
CA ARG A 101 -2.70 -3.05 1.89
C ARG A 101 -3.20 -4.07 2.91
N THR A 102 -3.58 -5.27 2.46
CA THR A 102 -4.04 -6.35 3.35
C THR A 102 -2.91 -6.74 4.32
N VAL A 103 -1.69 -6.89 3.82
CA VAL A 103 -0.52 -7.21 4.64
C VAL A 103 -0.15 -6.04 5.58
N ALA A 104 -0.27 -4.79 5.13
CA ALA A 104 -0.11 -3.59 5.95
C ALA A 104 -1.05 -3.62 7.17
N LYS A 105 -2.34 -3.86 6.91
CA LYS A 105 -3.39 -3.90 7.92
C LYS A 105 -3.18 -5.03 8.91
N ILE A 106 -2.78 -6.20 8.45
CA ILE A 106 -2.42 -7.34 9.31
C ILE A 106 -1.23 -7.00 10.20
N SER A 107 -0.19 -6.36 9.65
CA SER A 107 0.98 -5.94 10.40
C SER A 107 0.61 -4.95 11.52
N ALA A 108 -0.32 -4.02 11.27
CA ALA A 108 -0.79 -3.08 12.29
C ALA A 108 -1.75 -3.71 13.32
N THR A 109 -2.58 -4.64 12.89
CA THR A 109 -3.62 -5.27 13.73
C THR A 109 -3.05 -6.39 14.61
N PHE A 110 -2.23 -7.26 14.01
CA PHE A 110 -1.76 -8.50 14.60
C PHE A 110 -0.24 -8.55 14.78
N GLY A 111 0.52 -7.68 14.10
CA GLY A 111 1.98 -7.75 14.08
C GLY A 111 2.49 -8.93 13.27
N CYS A 112 3.68 -9.42 13.61
CA CYS A 112 4.29 -10.56 12.92
C CYS A 112 5.06 -11.45 13.92
N ALA A 113 4.83 -12.76 13.84
CA ALA A 113 5.62 -13.73 14.59
C ALA A 113 7.05 -13.81 14.02
N ARG A 114 7.99 -14.32 14.83
CA ARG A 114 9.37 -14.53 14.39
C ARG A 114 9.48 -15.80 13.55
N THR A 115 10.47 -15.86 12.67
CA THR A 115 10.82 -17.06 11.90
C THR A 115 11.14 -18.26 12.80
N ALA A 116 11.63 -18.02 14.03
CA ALA A 116 11.84 -19.07 15.04
C ALA A 116 10.53 -19.73 15.50
N THR A 117 9.40 -19.02 15.43
CA THR A 117 8.08 -19.49 15.86
C THR A 117 7.27 -20.03 14.68
N VAL A 118 7.33 -19.33 13.53
CA VAL A 118 6.70 -19.76 12.28
C VAL A 118 7.77 -19.77 11.18
N PRO A 119 8.39 -20.93 10.91
CA PRO A 119 9.50 -21.03 9.95
C PRO A 119 9.09 -20.63 8.53
N ASN A 120 9.87 -19.75 7.90
CA ASN A 120 9.72 -19.31 6.51
C ASN A 120 10.43 -20.27 5.53
N ASP A 121 9.99 -21.53 5.49
CA ASP A 121 10.54 -22.53 4.58
C ASP A 121 9.90 -22.43 3.19
N THR A 122 10.54 -21.67 2.31
CA THR A 122 10.10 -21.42 0.92
C THR A 122 10.42 -22.57 -0.04
N SER A 123 10.87 -23.72 0.47
CA SER A 123 10.99 -24.96 -0.31
C SER A 123 9.77 -25.86 -0.22
N LEU A 124 8.84 -25.56 0.71
CA LEU A 124 7.62 -26.32 0.90
C LEU A 124 6.67 -26.17 -0.31
N PRO A 125 5.88 -27.20 -0.64
CA PRO A 125 4.75 -27.01 -1.54
C PRO A 125 3.79 -25.94 -1.02
N ILE A 126 3.22 -25.12 -1.92
CA ILE A 126 2.36 -23.99 -1.56
C ILE A 126 1.26 -24.32 -0.52
N ALA A 127 0.65 -25.51 -0.60
CA ALA A 127 -0.39 -25.94 0.33
C ALA A 127 0.14 -26.16 1.76
N GLN A 128 1.41 -26.56 1.91
CA GLN A 128 2.07 -26.68 3.20
C GLN A 128 2.61 -25.32 3.64
N TYR A 129 3.23 -24.54 2.74
CA TYR A 129 3.69 -23.18 3.04
C TYR A 129 2.54 -22.32 3.59
N ARG A 130 1.34 -22.42 3.02
CA ARG A 130 0.15 -21.67 3.42
C ARG A 130 -0.79 -22.41 4.38
N ASP A 131 -0.34 -23.48 5.04
CA ASP A 131 -1.17 -24.20 5.99
C ASP A 131 -1.49 -23.31 7.22
N PRO A 132 -2.76 -22.92 7.46
CA PRO A 132 -3.12 -22.08 8.60
C PRO A 132 -2.89 -22.74 9.96
N SER A 133 -2.75 -24.07 10.02
CA SER A 133 -2.53 -24.81 11.27
C SER A 133 -1.21 -24.44 11.97
N VAL A 134 -0.22 -23.92 11.22
CA VAL A 134 1.06 -23.47 11.78
C VAL A 134 0.93 -22.18 12.59
N ILE A 135 -0.17 -21.43 12.43
CA ILE A 135 -0.43 -20.19 13.16
C ILE A 135 -1.08 -20.51 14.50
N THR A 136 -0.25 -20.94 15.44
CA THR A 136 -0.68 -21.31 16.80
C THR A 136 -1.12 -20.09 17.64
N PRO A 137 -1.88 -20.29 18.74
CA PRO A 137 -2.17 -19.22 19.69
C PRO A 137 -0.92 -18.54 20.25
N ALA A 138 0.16 -19.31 20.46
CA ALA A 138 1.45 -18.77 20.91
C ALA A 138 2.08 -17.85 19.85
N ALA A 139 2.01 -18.22 18.57
CA ALA A 139 2.47 -17.36 17.46
C ALA A 139 1.67 -16.06 17.37
N LYS A 140 0.35 -16.12 17.54
CA LYS A 140 -0.50 -14.91 17.59
C LYS A 140 -0.16 -14.02 18.79
N ALA A 141 0.03 -14.61 19.97
CA ALA A 141 0.41 -13.87 21.17
C ALA A 141 1.81 -13.25 21.07
N GLU A 142 2.74 -13.91 20.39
CA GLU A 142 4.05 -13.34 20.05
C GLU A 142 3.90 -12.16 19.08
N ALA A 143 3.16 -12.35 17.99
CA ALA A 143 3.00 -11.35 16.94
C ALA A 143 2.46 -10.01 17.47
N LEU A 144 1.51 -10.06 18.43
CA LEU A 144 0.92 -8.86 19.05
C LEU A 144 1.95 -7.92 19.72
N LYS A 145 3.12 -8.45 20.10
CA LYS A 145 4.23 -7.66 20.67
C LYS A 145 4.94 -6.79 19.64
N TYR A 146 4.81 -7.14 18.35
CA TYR A 146 5.51 -6.52 17.22
C TYR A 146 4.54 -5.85 16.26
N ARG A 147 3.43 -5.29 16.76
CA ARG A 147 2.53 -4.48 15.94
C ARG A 147 3.25 -3.21 15.49
N ILE A 148 3.09 -2.87 14.22
CA ILE A 148 3.50 -1.56 13.71
C ILE A 148 2.49 -0.49 14.17
N PRO A 149 2.91 0.78 14.33
CA PRO A 149 2.05 1.84 14.86
C PRO A 149 0.96 2.28 13.89
N GLY A 150 1.10 1.92 12.61
CA GLY A 150 0.20 2.28 11.53
C GLY A 150 0.92 2.14 10.19
N TYR A 151 0.23 2.54 9.13
CA TYR A 151 0.77 2.56 7.78
C TYR A 151 0.14 3.70 6.98
N LEU A 152 0.85 4.17 5.97
CA LEU A 152 0.38 5.22 5.05
C LEU A 152 0.61 4.79 3.60
N ALA A 153 -0.30 5.20 2.73
CA ALA A 153 -0.06 5.14 1.29
C ALA A 153 1.02 6.19 0.97
N ALA A 154 2.04 5.78 0.20
CA ALA A 154 3.11 6.66 -0.21
C ALA A 154 2.83 7.18 -1.62
N PRO A 155 2.88 8.52 -1.85
CA PRO A 155 2.75 9.06 -3.20
C PRO A 155 3.90 8.55 -4.08
N LEU A 156 3.58 8.21 -5.33
CA LEU A 156 4.54 7.64 -6.29
C LEU A 156 5.14 8.66 -7.24
N ASP A 157 4.75 9.94 -7.15
CA ASP A 157 5.52 11.01 -7.79
C ASP A 157 6.93 11.09 -7.18
N LEU A 158 7.90 11.57 -7.96
CA LEU A 158 9.32 11.52 -7.57
C LEU A 158 9.57 12.19 -6.21
N LYS A 159 8.93 13.33 -5.97
CA LYS A 159 9.10 14.09 -4.73
C LYS A 159 8.49 13.34 -3.55
N GLY A 160 7.26 12.85 -3.70
CA GLY A 160 6.55 12.09 -2.68
C GLY A 160 7.29 10.81 -2.29
N LEU A 161 7.69 9.99 -3.28
CA LEU A 161 8.39 8.73 -3.05
C LEU A 161 9.70 8.95 -2.28
N ARG A 162 10.50 9.95 -2.68
CA ARG A 162 11.77 10.27 -2.02
C ARG A 162 11.58 10.87 -0.63
N THR A 163 10.59 11.74 -0.47
CA THR A 163 10.21 12.31 0.84
C THR A 163 9.87 11.18 1.81
N TYR A 164 9.00 10.25 1.41
CA TYR A 164 8.58 9.15 2.26
C TYR A 164 9.74 8.16 2.52
N THR A 165 10.57 7.90 1.50
CA THR A 165 11.78 7.08 1.67
C THR A 165 12.75 7.69 2.68
N GLN A 166 12.95 9.00 2.68
CA GLN A 166 13.82 9.67 3.65
C GLN A 166 13.24 9.68 5.06
N LEU A 167 11.95 10.01 5.21
CA LEU A 167 11.28 10.07 6.50
C LEU A 167 11.24 8.70 7.17
N TYR A 168 10.75 7.69 6.43
CA TYR A 168 10.44 6.37 6.97
C TYR A 168 11.50 5.31 6.67
N GLY A 169 12.52 5.67 5.89
CA GLY A 169 13.65 4.82 5.53
C GLY A 169 13.41 3.98 4.29
N ALA A 170 12.18 3.50 4.08
CA ALA A 170 11.83 2.83 2.85
C ALA A 170 10.34 2.98 2.53
N VAL A 171 10.04 2.84 1.25
CA VAL A 171 8.68 2.68 0.75
C VAL A 171 8.58 1.31 0.08
N SER A 172 7.62 0.52 0.51
CA SER A 172 7.25 -0.72 -0.17
C SER A 172 6.49 -0.36 -1.45
N VAL A 173 6.99 -0.77 -2.61
CA VAL A 173 6.43 -0.42 -3.92
C VAL A 173 6.02 -1.68 -4.68
N LEU A 174 4.78 -1.67 -5.17
CA LEU A 174 4.27 -2.66 -6.13
C LEU A 174 4.67 -2.25 -7.54
N MET A 175 5.44 -3.11 -8.20
CA MET A 175 5.90 -2.90 -9.58
C MET A 175 5.33 -4.00 -10.49
N GLN A 176 4.86 -3.61 -11.68
CA GLN A 176 4.60 -4.53 -12.78
C GLN A 176 5.93 -4.90 -13.43
N ILE A 177 6.26 -6.19 -13.45
CA ILE A 177 7.59 -6.67 -13.83
C ILE A 177 7.55 -7.55 -15.08
N GLY A 178 8.73 -7.78 -15.65
CA GLY A 178 8.98 -8.54 -16.88
C GLY A 178 10.18 -9.47 -16.72
N ALA A 179 10.60 -10.09 -17.83
CA ALA A 179 11.73 -11.02 -17.83
C ALA A 179 13.07 -10.35 -17.47
N GLU A 180 13.14 -9.03 -17.60
CA GLU A 180 14.31 -8.19 -17.40
C GLU A 180 14.82 -8.22 -15.95
N TRP A 181 14.01 -8.71 -15.02
CA TRP A 181 14.39 -8.89 -13.62
C TRP A 181 15.33 -10.08 -13.39
N TYR A 182 15.43 -11.03 -14.32
CA TYR A 182 16.23 -12.25 -14.12
C TYR A 182 16.91 -12.74 -15.40
N THR A 183 16.81 -11.99 -16.50
CA THR A 183 17.44 -12.32 -17.79
C THR A 183 18.48 -11.29 -18.17
N PRO A 184 19.59 -11.70 -18.82
CA PRO A 184 19.95 -13.09 -19.14
C PRO A 184 20.41 -13.91 -17.92
N ASP A 185 20.82 -13.24 -16.84
CA ASP A 185 21.31 -13.87 -15.61
C ASP A 185 21.05 -12.91 -14.42
N TRP A 186 21.22 -13.41 -13.20
CA TRP A 186 21.08 -12.65 -11.96
C TRP A 186 22.29 -11.78 -11.64
N ALA A 187 23.36 -11.82 -12.44
CA ALA A 187 24.56 -11.02 -12.18
C ALA A 187 24.27 -9.52 -12.21
N ASP A 188 24.96 -8.76 -11.34
CA ASP A 188 24.83 -7.30 -11.22
C ASP A 188 24.85 -6.58 -12.58
N LYS A 189 25.88 -6.86 -13.40
CA LYS A 189 26.04 -6.28 -14.76
C LYS A 189 24.85 -6.50 -15.69
N ASP A 190 24.07 -7.55 -15.43
CA ASP A 190 22.94 -7.97 -16.25
C ASP A 190 21.63 -7.42 -15.71
N ILE A 191 21.58 -6.88 -14.49
CA ILE A 191 20.36 -6.35 -13.86
C ILE A 191 20.44 -4.86 -13.53
N ASP A 192 21.52 -4.34 -12.94
CA ASP A 192 21.64 -2.94 -12.50
C ASP A 192 22.25 -2.05 -13.59
N PRO A 193 21.56 -1.01 -14.09
CA PRO A 193 20.24 -0.53 -13.69
C PRO A 193 19.10 -1.36 -14.26
N LEU A 194 18.08 -1.56 -13.42
CA LEU A 194 16.91 -2.35 -13.68
C LEU A 194 16.10 -1.78 -14.85
N ARG A 195 15.90 -2.62 -15.87
CA ARG A 195 15.19 -2.27 -17.11
C ARG A 195 13.69 -2.51 -16.97
N VAL A 196 12.89 -1.59 -17.50
CA VAL A 196 11.42 -1.71 -17.57
C VAL A 196 10.99 -2.96 -18.35
N PRO A 197 9.80 -3.52 -18.05
CA PRO A 197 9.33 -4.71 -18.73
C PRO A 197 9.03 -4.44 -20.21
N GLN A 198 9.57 -5.25 -21.12
CA GLN A 198 9.09 -5.30 -22.51
C GLN A 198 7.70 -5.95 -22.58
N THR A 199 7.48 -6.97 -21.75
CA THR A 199 6.19 -7.62 -21.54
C THR A 199 5.94 -7.73 -20.04
N VAL A 200 4.79 -7.25 -19.57
CA VAL A 200 4.37 -7.42 -18.19
C VAL A 200 3.96 -8.88 -17.98
N ILE A 201 4.61 -9.56 -17.04
CA ILE A 201 4.35 -10.97 -16.69
C ILE A 201 3.77 -11.15 -15.29
N GLY A 202 3.81 -10.12 -14.44
CA GLY A 202 3.32 -10.21 -13.07
C GLY A 202 3.56 -8.94 -12.25
N GLY A 203 3.10 -8.97 -10.99
CA GLY A 203 3.33 -7.93 -10.00
C GLY A 203 4.31 -8.40 -8.92
N HIS A 204 5.24 -7.53 -8.54
CA HIS A 204 6.26 -7.81 -7.54
C HIS A 204 6.47 -6.65 -6.58
N GLN A 205 6.56 -6.95 -5.29
CA GLN A 205 6.73 -5.96 -4.23
C GLN A 205 8.19 -5.86 -3.83
N THR A 206 8.74 -4.65 -3.80
CA THR A 206 10.11 -4.37 -3.34
C THR A 206 10.14 -3.18 -2.40
N LEU A 207 11.30 -2.87 -1.82
CA LEU A 207 11.49 -1.68 -1.00
C LEU A 207 12.35 -0.65 -1.74
N THR A 208 11.79 0.50 -2.09
CA THR A 208 12.58 1.69 -2.45
C THR A 208 13.26 2.21 -1.19
N LYS A 209 14.59 2.18 -1.15
CA LYS A 209 15.41 2.51 0.04
C LYS A 209 16.31 3.73 -0.12
N GLY A 210 16.33 4.33 -1.30
CA GLY A 210 17.20 5.48 -1.55
C GLY A 210 17.25 5.93 -3.00
N TRP A 211 18.19 6.81 -3.29
CA TRP A 211 18.54 7.29 -4.62
C TRP A 211 20.01 7.71 -4.67
N VAL A 212 20.58 7.64 -5.88
CA VAL A 212 21.99 7.98 -6.14
C VAL A 212 22.14 9.26 -6.96
N ASP A 213 21.12 9.66 -7.70
CA ASP A 213 21.08 10.91 -8.48
C ASP A 213 19.64 11.44 -8.66
N PHE A 214 19.41 12.32 -9.65
CA PHE A 214 18.12 12.96 -9.88
C PHE A 214 17.00 12.00 -10.34
N ASP A 215 17.32 10.87 -10.96
CA ASP A 215 16.32 9.94 -11.53
C ASP A 215 16.53 8.48 -11.10
N LYS A 216 17.72 8.11 -10.61
CA LYS A 216 18.02 6.75 -10.18
C LYS A 216 17.72 6.56 -8.70
N ASN A 217 16.66 5.80 -8.43
CA ASN A 217 16.33 5.29 -7.11
C ASN A 217 16.98 3.91 -6.92
N THR A 218 17.14 3.49 -5.67
CA THR A 218 17.66 2.17 -5.31
C THR A 218 16.55 1.37 -4.65
N LEU A 219 16.31 0.16 -5.16
CA LEU A 219 15.40 -0.80 -4.55
C LEU A 219 16.16 -1.95 -3.89
N ARG A 220 15.49 -2.59 -2.94
CA ARG A 220 15.89 -3.86 -2.33
C ARG A 220 14.83 -4.91 -2.61
N ASN A 221 15.30 -6.07 -3.08
CA ASN A 221 14.49 -7.19 -3.52
C ASN A 221 14.52 -8.34 -2.50
N SER A 222 13.65 -9.33 -2.68
CA SER A 222 13.49 -10.51 -1.84
C SER A 222 13.91 -11.81 -2.56
N TRP A 223 14.91 -11.73 -3.44
CA TRP A 223 15.45 -12.86 -4.23
C TRP A 223 16.90 -13.22 -3.85
N SER A 224 17.22 -13.15 -2.56
CA SER A 224 18.55 -13.38 -1.98
C SER A 224 19.61 -12.34 -2.37
N ASP A 225 20.78 -12.45 -1.75
CA ASP A 225 21.96 -11.64 -2.04
C ASP A 225 22.69 -12.07 -3.33
N GLN A 226 22.24 -13.14 -3.99
CA GLN A 226 22.78 -13.57 -5.29
C GLN A 226 22.16 -12.80 -6.45
N TRP A 227 21.07 -12.07 -6.21
CA TRP A 227 20.40 -11.28 -7.23
C TRP A 227 21.01 -9.88 -7.34
N ALA A 228 21.43 -9.50 -8.53
CA ALA A 228 21.97 -8.20 -8.88
C ALA A 228 23.12 -7.76 -7.93
N ASN A 229 23.05 -6.53 -7.40
CA ASN A 229 24.00 -5.99 -6.46
C ASN A 229 23.61 -6.38 -5.03
N LYS A 230 23.88 -7.63 -4.63
CA LYS A 230 23.61 -8.14 -3.27
C LYS A 230 22.15 -7.97 -2.83
N GLY A 231 21.22 -8.28 -3.71
CA GLY A 231 19.78 -8.14 -3.49
C GLY A 231 19.23 -6.75 -3.79
N GLU A 232 20.06 -5.83 -4.28
CA GLU A 232 19.68 -4.45 -4.60
C GLU A 232 19.92 -4.13 -6.08
N ALA A 233 19.21 -3.15 -6.60
CA ALA A 233 19.42 -2.61 -7.94
C ALA A 233 18.99 -1.14 -8.01
N ASN A 234 19.59 -0.37 -8.91
CA ASN A 234 19.09 0.97 -9.21
C ASN A 234 18.03 0.91 -10.32
N TYR A 235 17.10 1.85 -10.32
CA TYR A 235 16.08 1.97 -11.35
C TYR A 235 15.78 3.44 -11.63
N SER A 236 15.53 3.76 -12.90
CA SER A 236 15.08 5.10 -13.32
C SER A 236 13.62 5.30 -12.91
N TRP A 237 13.34 6.30 -12.07
CA TRP A 237 11.97 6.61 -11.65
C TRP A 237 11.12 7.01 -12.86
N SER A 238 11.64 7.87 -13.73
CA SER A 238 10.90 8.32 -14.92
C SER A 238 10.51 7.18 -15.84
N ALA A 239 11.41 6.21 -16.06
CA ALA A 239 11.12 5.01 -16.84
C ALA A 239 10.13 4.07 -16.15
N TRP A 240 10.27 3.89 -14.82
CA TRP A 240 9.48 2.92 -14.07
C TRP A 240 8.13 3.42 -13.57
N ARG A 241 7.90 4.74 -13.52
CA ARG A 241 6.66 5.33 -12.99
C ARG A 241 5.38 4.72 -13.59
N PRO A 242 5.28 4.45 -14.91
CA PRO A 242 4.08 3.80 -15.49
C PRO A 242 3.79 2.39 -14.96
N TYR A 243 4.81 1.71 -14.43
CA TYR A 243 4.73 0.34 -13.93
C TYR A 243 4.65 0.26 -12.40
N MET A 244 4.66 1.38 -11.70
CA MET A 244 4.47 1.43 -10.25
C MET A 244 2.99 1.65 -9.94
N LEU A 245 2.38 0.71 -9.21
CA LEU A 245 0.93 0.69 -8.96
C LEU A 245 0.56 1.30 -7.61
N GLU A 246 1.26 0.91 -6.54
CA GLU A 246 1.00 1.42 -5.20
C GLU A 246 2.28 1.45 -4.36
N GLY A 247 2.30 2.35 -3.37
CA GLY A 247 3.39 2.53 -2.43
C GLY A 247 2.86 2.55 -1.00
N TRP A 248 3.58 1.94 -0.06
CA TRP A 248 3.21 1.90 1.34
C TRP A 248 4.42 2.05 2.25
N THR A 249 4.23 2.67 3.41
CA THR A 249 5.25 2.74 4.44
C THR A 249 4.67 2.52 5.84
N ILE A 250 5.53 2.16 6.79
CA ILE A 250 5.17 2.12 8.21
C ILE A 250 5.28 3.54 8.74
N ALA A 251 4.19 4.03 9.33
CA ALA A 251 4.13 5.37 9.91
C ALA A 251 3.21 5.35 11.13
N GLU A 252 3.54 6.17 12.12
CA GLU A 252 2.63 6.41 13.23
C GLU A 252 1.50 7.33 12.79
N LEU A 253 0.26 6.90 12.99
CA LEU A 253 -0.91 7.77 12.86
C LEU A 253 -1.28 8.32 14.25
N PRO A 254 -1.53 9.64 14.36
CA PRO A 254 -2.10 10.23 15.58
C PRO A 254 -3.37 9.48 16.04
N THR A 255 -3.55 9.34 17.36
CA THR A 255 -4.66 8.58 17.93
C THR A 255 -6.03 9.11 17.51
N ASP A 256 -6.19 10.43 17.50
CA ASP A 256 -7.40 11.12 17.04
C ASP A 256 -7.71 10.81 15.56
N LEU A 257 -6.69 10.81 14.70
CA LEU A 257 -6.84 10.41 13.29
C LEU A 257 -7.21 8.93 13.17
N LYS A 258 -6.60 8.04 13.95
CA LYS A 258 -6.96 6.60 13.97
C LYS A 258 -8.41 6.39 14.36
N ASP A 259 -8.86 7.04 15.44
CA ASP A 259 -10.22 6.95 15.95
C ASP A 259 -11.22 7.52 14.95
N PHE A 260 -10.89 8.64 14.31
CA PHE A 260 -11.69 9.23 13.23
C PHE A 260 -11.86 8.25 12.06
N LEU A 261 -10.76 7.68 11.54
CA LEU A 261 -10.80 6.74 10.42
C LEU A 261 -11.55 5.45 10.76
N ALA A 262 -11.47 4.98 12.01
CA ALA A 262 -12.18 3.80 12.48
C ALA A 262 -13.71 3.99 12.48
N ASN A 263 -14.19 5.23 12.65
CA ASN A 263 -15.61 5.58 12.59
C ASN A 263 -16.14 5.77 11.16
N LEU A 264 -15.28 5.75 10.14
CA LEU A 264 -15.69 5.82 8.75
C LEU A 264 -15.98 4.42 8.18
N PRO A 265 -17.12 4.23 7.49
CA PRO A 265 -17.47 2.94 6.92
C PRO A 265 -16.49 2.54 5.81
N ALA A 266 -16.25 1.23 5.66
CA ALA A 266 -15.53 0.69 4.51
C ALA A 266 -16.34 0.95 3.22
N PRO A 267 -15.68 1.09 2.04
CA PRO A 267 -16.40 1.28 0.78
C PRO A 267 -17.52 0.26 0.53
N SER A 268 -17.27 -1.01 0.82
CA SER A 268 -18.23 -2.11 0.64
C SER A 268 -19.36 -2.14 1.67
N ALA A 269 -19.26 -1.38 2.75
CA ALA A 269 -20.25 -1.27 3.81
C ALA A 269 -20.90 0.13 3.85
N PHE A 270 -20.62 0.98 2.87
CA PHE A 270 -21.15 2.33 2.82
C PHE A 270 -22.60 2.31 2.36
N HIS A 271 -23.50 2.84 3.20
CA HIS A 271 -24.91 3.02 2.88
C HIS A 271 -25.36 4.35 3.48
N TYR A 272 -26.11 5.16 2.72
CA TYR A 272 -26.60 6.44 3.22
C TYR A 272 -27.85 6.91 2.47
N GLN A 273 -28.70 7.67 3.14
CA GLN A 273 -29.85 8.32 2.53
C GLN A 273 -29.76 9.84 2.68
N TRP A 274 -29.49 10.54 1.57
CA TRP A 274 -29.55 11.98 1.53
C TRP A 274 -31.00 12.44 1.47
N ASN A 275 -31.39 13.31 2.39
CA ASN A 275 -32.74 13.88 2.48
C ASN A 275 -32.79 15.39 2.18
N HIS A 276 -31.64 16.08 2.24
CA HIS A 276 -31.56 17.53 2.06
C HIS A 276 -30.81 17.94 0.79
N ASN A 277 -31.15 19.09 0.22
CA ASN A 277 -30.28 19.70 -0.78
C ASN A 277 -28.98 20.12 -0.10
N LEU A 278 -27.84 19.97 -0.79
CA LEU A 278 -26.54 20.41 -0.31
C LEU A 278 -25.93 21.42 -1.27
N ALA A 279 -25.29 22.46 -0.75
CA ALA A 279 -24.64 23.49 -1.52
C ALA A 279 -23.39 24.04 -0.82
N TYR A 280 -22.66 24.88 -1.54
CA TYR A 280 -21.46 25.54 -1.03
C TYR A 280 -21.72 26.25 0.31
N GLY A 281 -20.86 25.99 1.30
CA GLY A 281 -20.95 26.55 2.64
C GLY A 281 -21.74 25.69 3.64
N ASP A 282 -22.42 24.64 3.21
CA ASP A 282 -23.00 23.66 4.14
C ASP A 282 -21.90 22.93 4.91
N ASP A 283 -22.10 22.77 6.22
CA ASP A 283 -21.20 22.05 7.12
C ASP A 283 -22.05 21.10 7.99
N ASN A 284 -22.15 19.84 7.58
CA ASN A 284 -22.95 18.82 8.25
C ASN A 284 -22.62 17.39 7.80
N ASP A 285 -23.27 16.41 8.44
CA ASP A 285 -23.07 15.00 8.15
C ASP A 285 -23.50 14.58 6.72
N ASP A 286 -24.55 15.18 6.13
CA ASP A 286 -24.95 14.87 4.74
C ASP A 286 -23.80 15.21 3.76
N VAL A 287 -23.07 16.30 4.02
CA VAL A 287 -21.88 16.69 3.24
C VAL A 287 -20.71 15.73 3.47
N LYS A 288 -20.44 15.35 4.73
CA LYS A 288 -19.41 14.34 5.06
C LYS A 288 -19.63 13.07 4.25
N TRP A 289 -20.86 12.56 4.25
CA TRP A 289 -21.22 11.34 3.54
C TRP A 289 -21.19 11.52 2.02
N LEU A 290 -21.58 12.69 1.51
CA LEU A 290 -21.40 13.04 0.10
C LEU A 290 -19.92 12.96 -0.31
N GLN A 291 -19.02 13.55 0.47
CA GLN A 291 -17.58 13.52 0.20
C GLN A 291 -17.04 12.09 0.23
N CYS A 292 -17.45 11.26 1.19
CA CYS A 292 -17.08 9.85 1.23
C CYS A 292 -17.45 9.12 -0.06
N VAL A 293 -18.69 9.26 -0.55
CA VAL A 293 -19.09 8.58 -1.79
C VAL A 293 -18.42 9.13 -3.03
N LEU A 294 -18.19 10.44 -3.10
CA LEU A 294 -17.44 11.02 -4.21
C LEU A 294 -15.99 10.50 -4.23
N MET A 295 -15.37 10.27 -3.07
CA MET A 295 -14.07 9.60 -3.00
C MET A 295 -14.15 8.12 -3.39
N ILE A 296 -15.17 7.38 -2.94
CA ILE A 296 -15.39 5.97 -3.31
C ILE A 296 -15.57 5.82 -4.84
N LEU A 297 -16.30 6.74 -5.46
CA LEU A 297 -16.56 6.77 -6.90
C LEU A 297 -15.41 7.34 -7.72
N GLY A 298 -14.39 7.93 -7.09
CA GLY A 298 -13.23 8.53 -7.74
C GLY A 298 -13.45 9.93 -8.32
N PHE A 299 -14.55 10.62 -7.97
CA PHE A 299 -14.80 12.01 -8.37
C PHE A 299 -14.14 13.04 -7.44
N LEU A 300 -13.86 12.67 -6.20
CA LEU A 300 -13.19 13.53 -5.21
C LEU A 300 -11.83 12.93 -4.85
N PRO A 301 -10.71 13.62 -5.10
CA PRO A 301 -9.42 13.26 -4.53
C PRO A 301 -9.46 13.30 -2.99
N PRO A 302 -8.58 12.57 -2.29
CA PRO A 302 -8.56 12.58 -0.84
C PRO A 302 -8.45 13.99 -0.26
N ILE A 303 -9.24 14.25 0.78
CA ILE A 303 -9.22 15.51 1.54
C ILE A 303 -8.75 15.28 2.98
N PRO A 304 -8.13 16.29 3.61
CA PRO A 304 -7.82 16.28 5.03
C PRO A 304 -9.03 15.97 5.92
N ALA A 305 -8.81 15.33 7.05
CA ALA A 305 -9.85 14.94 7.99
C ALA A 305 -10.63 16.16 8.53
N ASP A 306 -9.98 17.31 8.68
CA ASP A 306 -10.58 18.58 9.11
C ASP A 306 -11.35 19.32 8.01
N GLU A 307 -11.25 18.88 6.74
CA GLU A 307 -12.10 19.35 5.64
C GLU A 307 -13.36 18.48 5.44
N LEU A 308 -13.42 17.29 6.06
CA LEU A 308 -14.53 16.37 5.90
C LEU A 308 -15.78 16.89 6.65
N GLY A 309 -16.91 17.00 5.94
CA GLY A 309 -18.14 17.63 6.43
C GLY A 309 -18.41 19.02 5.86
N ILE A 310 -17.41 19.67 5.25
CA ILE A 310 -17.50 21.05 4.76
C ILE A 310 -17.65 21.09 3.24
N PHE A 311 -18.75 21.67 2.74
CA PHE A 311 -19.02 21.77 1.30
C PHE A 311 -18.23 22.95 0.72
N GLY A 312 -16.97 22.68 0.38
CA GLY A 312 -16.08 23.63 -0.28
C GLY A 312 -16.04 23.51 -1.80
N SER A 313 -15.07 24.20 -2.41
CA SER A 313 -14.89 24.22 -3.87
C SER A 313 -14.50 22.84 -4.44
N LYS A 314 -13.70 22.05 -3.71
CA LYS A 314 -13.34 20.68 -4.10
C LYS A 314 -14.58 19.79 -4.20
N THR A 315 -15.47 19.87 -3.22
CA THR A 315 -16.74 19.13 -3.20
C THR A 315 -17.67 19.60 -4.31
N ALA A 316 -17.79 20.91 -4.53
CA ALA A 316 -18.60 21.48 -5.61
C ALA A 316 -18.17 20.94 -6.98
N ALA A 317 -16.86 20.98 -7.27
CA ALA A 317 -16.30 20.45 -8.52
C ALA A 317 -16.58 18.95 -8.69
N ALA A 318 -16.34 18.15 -7.64
CA ALA A 318 -16.60 16.71 -7.67
C ALA A 318 -18.09 16.37 -7.88
N VAL A 319 -19.00 17.18 -7.31
CA VAL A 319 -20.45 17.06 -7.56
C VAL A 319 -20.78 17.35 -9.03
N GLY A 320 -20.18 18.40 -9.61
CA GLY A 320 -20.35 18.74 -11.02
C GLY A 320 -19.90 17.58 -11.93
N GLU A 321 -18.73 17.00 -11.67
CA GLU A 321 -18.22 15.84 -12.41
C GLU A 321 -19.13 14.62 -12.27
N TYR A 322 -19.58 14.32 -11.05
CA TYR A 322 -20.56 13.27 -10.81
C TYR A 322 -21.86 13.51 -11.61
N GLN A 323 -22.42 14.72 -11.57
CA GLN A 323 -23.64 15.07 -12.29
C GLN A 323 -23.50 14.86 -13.80
N VAL A 324 -22.40 15.32 -14.39
CA VAL A 324 -22.10 15.10 -15.81
C VAL A 324 -22.01 13.60 -16.11
N SER A 325 -21.32 12.82 -15.26
CA SER A 325 -21.21 11.36 -15.43
C SER A 325 -22.55 10.62 -15.38
N LYS A 326 -23.55 11.20 -14.68
CA LYS A 326 -24.90 10.62 -14.54
C LYS A 326 -25.93 11.25 -15.47
N GLY A 327 -25.52 12.16 -16.36
CA GLY A 327 -26.41 12.81 -17.31
C GLY A 327 -27.40 13.79 -16.66
N ILE A 328 -27.05 14.40 -15.52
CA ILE A 328 -27.85 15.42 -14.84
C ILE A 328 -27.46 16.80 -15.39
N PHE A 329 -28.41 17.49 -16.03
CA PHE A 329 -28.17 18.79 -16.66
C PHE A 329 -29.23 19.85 -16.29
N PRO A 330 -28.83 21.13 -16.14
CA PRO A 330 -27.45 21.60 -16.07
C PRO A 330 -26.73 21.03 -14.83
N ALA A 331 -25.40 20.85 -14.92
CA ALA A 331 -24.60 20.58 -13.72
C ALA A 331 -24.56 21.87 -12.89
N LEU A 332 -24.89 21.77 -11.60
CA LEU A 332 -25.12 22.91 -10.72
C LEU A 332 -24.13 22.98 -9.54
N ASP A 333 -23.11 22.11 -9.53
CA ASP A 333 -22.08 22.02 -8.49
C ASP A 333 -22.65 21.97 -7.05
N SER A 334 -23.90 21.51 -6.94
CA SER A 334 -24.74 21.42 -5.75
C SER A 334 -25.64 20.19 -5.86
N VAL A 335 -26.05 19.63 -4.72
CA VAL A 335 -26.83 18.38 -4.68
C VAL A 335 -28.32 18.70 -4.60
N GLY A 336 -28.97 18.75 -5.77
CA GLY A 336 -30.42 18.87 -5.89
C GLY A 336 -31.16 17.53 -5.85
N PRO A 337 -32.51 17.52 -6.01
CA PRO A 337 -33.33 16.31 -5.95
C PRO A 337 -32.91 15.20 -6.92
N GLN A 338 -32.49 15.55 -8.15
CA GLN A 338 -32.05 14.57 -9.14
C GLN A 338 -30.73 13.90 -8.74
N THR A 339 -29.78 14.67 -8.20
CA THR A 339 -28.49 14.15 -7.72
C THR A 339 -28.70 13.23 -6.53
N ARG A 340 -29.54 13.62 -5.56
CA ARG A 340 -29.91 12.73 -4.44
C ARG A 340 -30.55 11.44 -4.90
N ALA A 341 -31.48 11.50 -5.84
CA ALA A 341 -32.15 10.29 -6.33
C ALA A 341 -31.13 9.28 -6.90
N LYS A 342 -30.10 9.76 -7.60
CA LYS A 342 -29.02 8.89 -8.10
C LYS A 342 -28.14 8.36 -6.96
N LEU A 343 -27.69 9.21 -6.04
CA LEU A 343 -26.87 8.81 -4.89
C LEU A 343 -27.60 7.77 -4.02
N ASN A 344 -28.87 8.00 -3.69
CA ASN A 344 -29.70 7.08 -2.90
C ASN A 344 -29.97 5.74 -3.61
N THR A 345 -29.91 5.70 -4.95
CA THR A 345 -30.02 4.45 -5.72
C THR A 345 -28.71 3.67 -5.72
N GLU A 346 -27.57 4.37 -5.75
CA GLU A 346 -26.23 3.76 -5.78
C GLU A 346 -25.76 3.29 -4.40
N PHE A 347 -26.20 3.97 -3.34
CA PHE A 347 -25.82 3.66 -1.94
C PHE A 347 -27.05 3.48 -1.03
N PRO A 348 -28.00 2.60 -1.35
CA PRO A 348 -29.25 2.46 -0.62
C PRO A 348 -29.00 1.98 0.81
N ILE A 349 -29.82 2.43 1.75
CA ILE A 349 -29.88 1.79 3.08
C ILE A 349 -30.34 0.33 2.92
N SER A 350 -29.65 -0.60 3.59
CA SER A 350 -30.11 -1.99 3.65
C SER A 350 -31.43 -2.02 4.42
N ASN A 351 -32.47 -2.62 3.84
CA ASN A 351 -33.77 -2.82 4.50
C ASN A 351 -33.68 -3.79 5.67
#